data_AF-A0A497I790-F1
#
_entry.id   AF-A0A497I790-F1
#
_cell.length_a   1.000
_cell.length_b   1.000
_cell.length_c   1.000
_cell.angle_alpha   90.00
_cell.angle_beta   90.00
_cell.angle_gamma   90.00
#
_symmetry.space_group_name_H-M   'P 1'
#
loop_
_entity.id
_entity.type
_entity.pdbx_description
1 polymer ?
#
loop_
_entity_poly.entity_id
_entity_poly.type
_entity_poly.pdbx_seq_one_letter_code
_entity_poly.pdbx_strand_id
1 'polypeptide(L)'
;MEVAVSESRIEALYNRLKQYEKLGLFPKSEGKIRAFIHIFTKENVEKGERLNEIAEEVSRLEEVKEVNILTGQWDLLIKVEVNDVRELAYFVVEKLRKIPGVERTITSIILRSISK
;
A
#
# COMPACT_ATOMS: atom_id res chain seq x y z
N MET A 1 15.28 -1.02 -15.68
CA MET A 1 16.01 -0.75 -14.43
C MET A 1 15.07 -0.76 -13.22
N GLU A 2 13.90 -0.13 -13.29
CA GLU A 2 12.87 -0.14 -12.23
C GLU A 2 12.35 -1.55 -11.87
N VAL A 3 12.16 -2.42 -12.87
CA VAL A 3 11.67 -3.81 -12.69
C VAL A 3 12.66 -4.70 -11.91
N ALA A 4 13.97 -4.56 -12.13
CA ALA A 4 14.98 -5.35 -11.41
C ALA A 4 15.17 -4.86 -9.96
N VAL A 5 15.01 -3.55 -9.72
CA VAL A 5 15.00 -2.98 -8.36
C VAL A 5 13.73 -3.41 -7.61
N SER A 6 12.61 -3.58 -8.32
CA SER A 6 11.37 -4.15 -7.78
C SER A 6 11.56 -5.60 -7.29
N GLU A 7 12.13 -6.48 -8.12
CA GLU A 7 12.32 -7.90 -7.76
C GLU A 7 13.17 -8.11 -6.50
N SER A 8 14.32 -7.43 -6.40
CA SER A 8 15.18 -7.53 -5.20
C SER A 8 14.51 -7.00 -3.93
N ARG A 9 13.67 -5.96 -4.03
CA ARG A 9 12.87 -5.45 -2.91
C ARG A 9 11.73 -6.39 -2.53
N ILE A 10 11.08 -7.00 -3.51
CA ILE A 10 10.05 -8.04 -3.30
C ILE A 10 10.67 -9.21 -2.54
N GLU A 11 11.84 -9.69 -2.96
CA GLU A 11 12.53 -10.79 -2.31
C GLU A 11 12.95 -10.45 -0.87
N ALA A 12 13.51 -9.26 -0.65
CA ALA A 12 13.82 -8.78 0.70
C ALA A 12 12.58 -8.73 1.60
N LEU A 13 11.44 -8.27 1.06
CA LEU A 13 10.18 -8.23 1.77
C LEU A 13 9.66 -9.62 2.11
N TYR A 14 9.71 -10.56 1.16
CA TYR A 14 9.37 -11.98 1.39
C TYR A 14 10.23 -12.59 2.51
N ASN A 15 11.54 -12.36 2.48
CA ASN A 15 12.45 -12.89 3.49
C ASN A 15 12.13 -12.34 4.89
N ARG A 16 11.80 -11.05 4.97
CA ARG A 16 11.35 -10.42 6.22
C ARG A 16 10.02 -11.00 6.72
N LEU A 17 9.05 -11.24 5.84
CA LEU A 17 7.78 -11.88 6.23
C LEU A 17 8.00 -13.30 6.76
N LYS A 18 8.82 -14.12 6.09
CA LYS A 18 9.20 -15.46 6.58
C LYS A 18 9.86 -15.42 7.96
N GLN A 19 10.64 -14.39 8.26
CA GLN A 19 11.20 -14.20 9.60
C GLN A 19 10.09 -13.95 10.63
N TYR A 20 9.12 -13.10 10.31
CA TYR A 20 7.98 -12.84 11.20
C TYR A 20 7.04 -14.05 11.36
N GLU A 21 6.91 -14.90 10.33
CA GLU A 21 6.21 -16.18 10.44
C GLU A 21 6.87 -17.10 11.46
N LYS A 22 8.20 -17.23 11.41
CA LYS A 22 8.97 -18.02 12.39
C LYS A 22 8.80 -17.52 13.82
N LEU A 23 8.56 -16.21 13.99
CA LEU A 23 8.30 -15.58 15.27
C LEU A 23 6.82 -15.65 15.70
N GLY A 24 5.93 -16.26 14.89
CA GLY A 24 4.50 -16.34 15.18
C GLY A 24 3.76 -15.00 15.09
N LEU A 25 4.37 -13.99 14.46
CA LEU A 25 3.80 -12.65 14.29
C LEU A 25 3.00 -12.51 12.99
N PHE A 26 3.25 -13.39 12.03
CA PHE A 26 2.53 -13.47 10.77
C PHE A 26 2.00 -14.90 10.60
N PRO A 27 0.67 -15.11 10.50
CA PRO A 27 0.14 -16.45 10.33
C PRO A 27 0.59 -17.03 8.99
N LYS A 28 0.94 -18.32 8.98
CA LYS A 28 1.49 -19.04 7.83
C LYS A 28 0.58 -18.88 6.60
N SER A 29 1.21 -18.63 5.45
CA SER A 29 0.64 -18.25 4.16
C SER A 29 -0.47 -19.16 3.61
N GLU A 30 -1.72 -18.85 3.93
CA GLU A 30 -2.90 -19.11 3.06
C GLU A 30 -3.88 -17.93 3.03
N GLY A 31 -3.61 -16.87 3.79
CA GLY A 31 -4.43 -15.68 3.86
C GLY A 31 -3.91 -14.56 2.97
N LYS A 32 -4.84 -13.85 2.34
CA LYS A 32 -4.56 -12.59 1.65
C LYS A 32 -3.67 -11.67 2.50
N ILE A 33 -2.70 -11.03 1.86
CA ILE A 33 -1.87 -9.99 2.46
C ILE A 33 -2.70 -8.72 2.60
N ARG A 34 -2.69 -8.16 3.81
CA ARG A 34 -3.24 -6.83 4.07
C ARG A 34 -2.12 -5.84 4.32
N ALA A 35 -2.23 -4.64 3.76
CA ALA A 35 -1.22 -3.60 3.93
C ALA A 35 -1.88 -2.25 4.13
N PHE A 36 -1.18 -1.39 4.86
CA PHE A 36 -1.42 0.05 4.84
C PHE A 36 -0.47 0.68 3.82
N ILE A 37 -0.99 1.62 3.03
CA ILE A 37 -0.17 2.41 2.11
C ILE A 37 -0.42 3.88 2.41
N HIS A 38 0.64 4.57 2.80
CA HIS A 38 0.64 6.02 2.97
C HIS A 38 0.96 6.65 1.62
N ILE A 39 0.19 7.66 1.24
CA ILE A 39 0.29 8.32 -0.06
C ILE A 39 0.58 9.80 0.17
N PHE A 40 1.62 10.28 -0.52
CA PHE A 40 1.88 11.69 -0.70
C PHE A 40 1.40 12.09 -2.09
N THR A 41 0.67 13.18 -2.14
CA THR A 41 0.23 13.85 -3.35
C THR A 41 1.11 15.05 -3.65
N LYS A 42 1.12 15.50 -4.90
CA LYS A 42 1.97 16.63 -5.32
C LYS A 42 1.53 17.93 -4.65
N GLU A 43 2.46 18.82 -4.32
CA GLU A 43 2.22 20.12 -3.64
C GLU A 43 1.12 20.98 -4.30
N ASN A 44 0.91 20.90 -5.62
CA ASN A 44 -0.17 21.63 -6.31
C ASN A 44 -1.58 20.99 -6.15
N VAL A 45 -1.71 19.90 -5.38
CA VAL A 45 -2.96 19.22 -4.99
C VAL A 45 -3.54 19.82 -3.71
N GLU A 46 -2.88 20.80 -3.07
CA GLU A 46 -3.32 21.50 -1.85
C GLU A 46 -4.68 22.21 -1.95
N LYS A 47 -5.34 22.22 -3.11
CA LYS A 47 -6.77 22.54 -3.22
C LYS A 47 -7.58 21.28 -2.92
N GLY A 48 -8.30 21.28 -1.80
CA GLY A 48 -9.04 20.12 -1.27
C GLY A 48 -9.91 19.35 -2.28
N GLU A 49 -10.41 20.01 -3.33
CA GLU A 49 -11.14 19.35 -4.44
C GLU A 49 -10.31 18.25 -5.12
N ARG A 50 -9.02 18.50 -5.38
CA ARG A 50 -8.17 17.53 -6.08
C ARG A 50 -7.73 16.37 -5.19
N LEU A 51 -7.62 16.58 -3.88
CA LEU A 51 -7.35 15.50 -2.94
C LEU A 51 -8.55 14.54 -2.84
N ASN A 52 -9.77 15.08 -2.88
CA ASN A 52 -11.00 14.27 -2.94
C ASN A 52 -11.05 13.44 -4.23
N GLU A 53 -10.74 14.04 -5.39
CA GLU A 53 -10.70 13.32 -6.67
C GLU A 53 -9.73 12.13 -6.65
N ILE A 54 -8.52 12.32 -6.11
CA ILE A 54 -7.54 11.24 -5.95
C ILE A 54 -8.06 10.18 -4.99
N ALA A 55 -8.64 10.56 -3.85
CA ALA A 55 -9.21 9.61 -2.90
C ALA A 55 -10.34 8.77 -3.52
N GLU A 56 -11.20 9.38 -4.34
CA GLU A 56 -12.25 8.70 -5.09
C GLU A 56 -11.71 7.78 -6.18
N GLU A 57 -10.66 8.18 -6.90
CA GLU A 57 -10.02 7.32 -7.90
C GLU A 57 -9.37 6.11 -7.25
N VAL A 58 -8.67 6.32 -6.13
CA VAL A 58 -8.07 5.23 -5.35
C VAL A 58 -9.14 4.29 -4.79
N SER A 59 -10.27 4.81 -4.32
CA SER A 59 -11.35 3.97 -3.75
C SER A 59 -12.03 3.06 -4.77
N ARG A 60 -11.91 3.36 -6.07
CA ARG A 60 -12.43 2.53 -7.17
C ARG A 60 -11.55 1.30 -7.47
N LEU A 61 -10.34 1.21 -6.93
CA LEU A 61 -9.45 0.06 -7.11
C LEU A 61 -9.91 -1.12 -6.24
N GLU A 62 -10.05 -2.30 -6.84
CA GLU A 62 -10.60 -3.52 -6.19
C GLU A 62 -9.82 -3.99 -4.95
N GLU A 63 -8.50 -3.76 -4.93
CA GLU A 63 -7.62 -4.12 -3.83
C GLU A 63 -7.85 -3.24 -2.60
N VAL A 64 -8.39 -2.03 -2.79
CA VAL A 64 -8.60 -1.03 -1.75
C VAL A 64 -9.84 -1.39 -0.93
N LYS A 65 -9.67 -1.42 0.39
CA LYS A 65 -10.73 -1.73 1.37
C LYS A 65 -11.15 -0.50 2.18
N GLU A 66 -10.28 0.50 2.25
CA GLU A 66 -10.52 1.71 3.01
C GLU A 66 -9.63 2.83 2.45
N VAL A 67 -10.17 4.04 2.38
CA VAL A 67 -9.43 5.26 2.02
C VAL A 67 -9.73 6.30 3.09
N ASN A 68 -8.66 6.85 3.69
CA ASN A 68 -8.75 7.91 4.67
C ASN A 68 -7.94 9.11 4.18
N ILE A 69 -8.57 10.28 4.19
CA ILE A 69 -7.88 11.57 4.04
C ILE A 69 -7.36 11.97 5.42
N LEU A 70 -6.07 12.29 5.52
CA LEU A 70 -5.42 12.52 6.80
C LEU A 70 -4.99 13.97 6.98
N THR A 71 -4.98 14.42 8.23
CA THR A 71 -4.15 15.54 8.66
C THR A 71 -2.77 14.99 9.07
N GLY A 72 -1.66 15.54 8.56
CA GLY A 72 -0.31 15.12 8.96
C GLY A 72 0.71 15.12 7.83
N GLN A 73 1.74 14.28 7.96
CA GLN A 73 2.84 14.18 6.97
C GLN A 73 2.37 13.57 5.64
N TRP A 74 1.31 12.75 5.65
CA TRP A 74 0.76 12.08 4.48
C TRP A 74 -0.64 12.59 4.20
N ASP A 75 -1.03 12.62 2.93
CA ASP A 75 -2.34 13.14 2.52
C ASP A 75 -3.41 12.05 2.59
N LEU A 76 -3.08 10.82 2.18
CA LEU A 76 -3.98 9.67 2.25
C LEU A 76 -3.33 8.48 2.97
N LEU A 77 -4.17 7.73 3.68
CA LEU A 77 -3.87 6.39 4.17
C LEU A 77 -4.91 5.42 3.64
N ILE A 78 -4.44 4.41 2.92
CA ILE A 78 -5.32 3.35 2.40
C ILE A 78 -5.00 2.01 3.03
N LYS A 79 -6.05 1.19 3.18
CA LYS A 79 -5.92 -0.21 3.54
C LYS A 79 -6.22 -1.05 2.31
N VAL A 80 -5.33 -1.97 1.98
CA VAL A 80 -5.47 -2.86 0.82
C VAL A 80 -5.42 -4.32 1.24
N GLU A 81 -6.00 -5.17 0.40
CA GLU A 81 -5.96 -6.62 0.53
C GLU A 81 -5.68 -7.26 -0.84
N VAL A 82 -4.65 -8.10 -0.92
CA VAL A 82 -4.15 -8.77 -2.13
C VAL A 82 -3.75 -10.21 -1.81
N ASN A 83 -3.53 -11.08 -2.80
CA ASN A 83 -3.24 -12.49 -2.53
C ASN A 83 -1.79 -12.71 -2.07
N ASP A 84 -0.83 -11.94 -2.59
CA ASP A 84 0.58 -12.08 -2.21
C ASP A 84 1.41 -10.78 -2.36
N VAL A 85 2.71 -10.86 -2.07
CA VAL A 85 3.62 -9.70 -2.12
C VAL A 85 3.88 -9.23 -3.55
N ARG A 86 3.83 -10.13 -4.53
CA ARG A 86 4.01 -9.76 -5.95
C ARG A 86 2.80 -8.98 -6.43
N GLU A 87 1.59 -9.41 -6.08
CA GLU A 87 0.37 -8.67 -6.37
C GLU A 87 0.36 -7.31 -5.65
N LEU A 88 0.84 -7.24 -4.40
CA LEU A 88 1.01 -5.96 -3.70
C LEU A 88 1.95 -5.01 -4.46
N ALA A 89 3.10 -5.52 -4.92
CA ALA A 89 4.07 -4.72 -5.65
C ALA A 89 3.51 -4.26 -7.00
N TYR A 90 2.84 -5.16 -7.72
CA TYR A 90 2.16 -4.86 -8.98
C TYR A 90 1.09 -3.77 -8.78
N PHE A 91 0.21 -3.94 -7.79
CA PHE A 91 -0.80 -2.94 -7.43
C PHE A 91 -0.18 -1.57 -7.19
N VAL A 92 0.90 -1.49 -6.39
CA VAL A 92 1.54 -0.20 -6.08
C VAL A 92 2.12 0.46 -7.33
N VAL A 93 2.82 -0.28 -8.18
CA VAL A 93 3.57 0.29 -9.30
C VAL A 93 2.68 0.55 -10.52
N GLU A 94 1.82 -0.41 -10.86
CA GLU A 94 1.06 -0.40 -12.12
C GLU A 94 -0.35 0.17 -11.99
N LYS A 95 -0.93 0.19 -10.78
CA LYS A 95 -2.24 0.80 -10.53
C LYS A 95 -2.09 2.10 -9.76
N LEU A 96 -1.66 2.02 -8.49
CA LEU A 96 -1.70 3.15 -7.55
C LEU A 96 -0.81 4.32 -7.97
N ARG A 97 0.47 4.08 -8.30
CA ARG A 97 1.41 5.16 -8.68
C ARG A 97 1.16 5.74 -10.08
N LYS A 98 0.24 5.14 -10.86
CA LYS A 98 -0.18 5.68 -12.15
C LYS A 98 -1.31 6.71 -12.00
N ILE A 99 -1.99 6.75 -10.85
CA ILE A 99 -3.02 7.74 -10.57
C ILE A 99 -2.41 9.15 -10.60
N PRO A 100 -2.93 10.05 -11.47
CA PRO A 100 -2.42 11.41 -11.56
C PRO A 100 -2.50 12.16 -10.23
N GLY A 101 -1.35 12.63 -9.74
CA GLY A 101 -1.26 13.37 -8.48
C GLY A 101 -0.68 12.55 -7.34
N VAL A 102 -0.65 11.22 -7.44
CA VAL A 102 0.15 10.37 -6.55
C VAL A 102 1.64 10.61 -6.82
N GLU A 103 2.38 11.06 -5.82
CA GLU A 103 3.81 11.36 -5.93
C GLU A 103 4.66 10.25 -5.32
N ARG A 104 4.34 9.86 -4.08
CA ARG A 104 5.15 8.91 -3.31
C ARG A 104 4.25 8.01 -2.48
N THR A 105 4.69 6.76 -2.31
CA THR A 105 4.00 5.79 -1.46
C THR A 105 4.95 5.10 -0.48
N ILE A 106 4.46 4.82 0.72
CA ILE A 106 5.14 3.99 1.73
C ILE A 106 4.20 2.85 2.14
N THR A 107 4.63 1.61 1.88
CA THR A 107 3.84 0.40 2.11
C THR A 107 4.27 -0.30 3.41
N SER A 108 3.30 -0.60 4.26
CA SER A 108 3.45 -1.33 5.52
C SER A 108 2.55 -2.56 5.53
N ILE A 109 3.12 -3.75 5.43
CA ILE A 109 2.35 -5.00 5.55
C ILE A 109 1.89 -5.19 7.00
N ILE A 110 0.61 -5.50 7.16
CA ILE A 110 0.00 -5.74 8.46
C ILE A 110 0.35 -7.17 8.88
N LEU A 111 1.22 -7.30 9.88
CA LEU A 111 1.58 -8.63 10.43
C LEU A 111 0.42 -9.21 11.25
N ARG A 112 -0.18 -8.37 12.10
CA ARG A 112 -1.31 -8.71 12.98
C ARG A 112 -2.16 -7.48 13.24
N SER A 113 -3.47 -7.67 13.35
CA SER A 113 -4.40 -6.64 13.84
C SER A 113 -4.98 -7.11 15.18
N ILE A 114 -5.04 -6.20 16.15
CA ILE A 114 -5.71 -6.40 17.42
C ILE A 114 -6.81 -5.33 17.48
N SER A 115 -8.06 -5.76 17.41
CA SER A 115 -9.23 -4.90 17.61
C SER A 115 -9.84 -5.19 18.97
N LYS A 116 -10.45 -4.16 19.57
CA LYS A 116 -11.19 -4.26 20.84
C LYS A 116 -12.57 -4.88 20.62
#